data_AF-A0A379AQR9-F1
#
_entry.id   AF-A0A379AQR9-F1
#
_cell.length_a   1.000
_cell.length_b   1.000
_cell.length_c   1.000
_cell.angle_alpha   90.00
_cell.angle_beta   90.00
_cell.angle_gamma   90.00
#
_symmetry.space_group_name_H-M   'P 1'
#
loop_
_entity.id
_entity.type
_entity.pdbx_description
1 polymer ?
#
loop_
_entity_poly.entity_id
_entity_poly.type
_entity_poly.pdbx_seq_one_letter_code
_entity_poly.pdbx_strand_id
1 'polypeptide(L)' 'MNKKRYVVTSTMAILHNNQRYEQGDKLELTDEEAEKISLYVQLVEPKQAVTEADVQAAEASIAQAKTKGKKGE' A
#
# COMPACT_ATOMS: atom_id res chain seq x y z
N MET A 1 -19.12 -16.81 -22.83
CA MET A 1 -18.62 -17.12 -21.47
C MET A 1 -19.79 -17.02 -20.51
N ASN A 2 -20.07 -18.06 -19.72
CA ASN A 2 -21.18 -18.06 -18.77
C ASN A 2 -20.77 -17.26 -17.52
N LYS A 3 -21.53 -16.19 -17.22
CA LYS A 3 -21.35 -15.40 -16.00
C LYS A 3 -22.19 -15.96 -14.86
N LYS A 4 -21.68 -15.88 -13.64
CA LYS A 4 -22.35 -16.25 -12.39
C LYS A 4 -22.40 -15.03 -11.47
N ARG A 5 -23.37 -15.00 -10.57
CA ARG A 5 -23.46 -13.96 -9.53
C ARG A 5 -22.63 -14.33 -8.32
N TYR A 6 -21.74 -13.42 -7.95
CA TYR A 6 -20.95 -13.48 -6.74
C TYR A 6 -21.37 -12.37 -5.79
N VAL A 7 -21.16 -12.57 -4.49
CA VAL A 7 -21.37 -11.54 -3.45
C VAL A 7 -20.01 -11.05 -2.99
N VAL A 8 -19.87 -9.74 -2.84
CA VAL A 8 -18.66 -9.14 -2.27
C VAL A 8 -18.65 -9.37 -0.77
N THR A 9 -17.65 -10.07 -0.26
CA THR A 9 -17.46 -10.31 1.19
C THR A 9 -16.27 -9.54 1.77
N SER A 10 -15.70 -8.62 0.99
CA SER A 10 -14.50 -7.86 1.38
C SER A 10 -14.84 -6.73 2.35
N THR A 11 -13.91 -6.39 3.25
CA THR A 11 -14.04 -5.25 4.19
C THR A 11 -13.78 -3.89 3.54
N MET A 12 -13.23 -3.88 2.33
CA MET A 12 -13.00 -2.68 1.53
C MET A 12 -13.73 -2.78 0.20
N ALA A 13 -14.11 -1.63 -0.36
CA ALA A 13 -14.73 -1.59 -1.68
C ALA A 13 -13.75 -2.04 -2.76
N ILE A 14 -14.24 -2.82 -3.72
CA ILE A 14 -13.48 -3.29 -4.89
C ILE A 14 -13.91 -2.51 -6.13
N LEU A 15 -12.95 -2.23 -7.02
CA LEU A 15 -13.23 -1.63 -8.32
C LEU A 15 -13.13 -2.71 -9.40
N HIS A 16 -14.20 -2.93 -10.14
CA HIS A 16 -14.24 -3.90 -11.24
C HIS A 16 -15.11 -3.36 -12.37
N ASN A 17 -14.63 -3.45 -13.62
CA ASN A 17 -15.32 -2.91 -14.80
C ASN A 17 -15.79 -1.45 -14.63
N ASN A 18 -14.92 -0.60 -14.09
CA ASN A 18 -15.18 0.82 -13.79
C ASN A 18 -16.35 1.06 -12.81
N GLN A 19 -16.79 0.03 -12.09
CA GLN A 19 -17.81 0.14 -11.06
C GLN A 19 -17.22 -0.25 -9.70
N ARG A 20 -17.58 0.52 -8.67
CA ARG A 20 -17.21 0.27 -7.28
C ARG A 20 -18.27 -0.63 -6.64
N TYR A 21 -17.85 -1.68 -5.94
CA TYR A 21 -18.71 -2.61 -5.22
C TYR A 21 -18.31 -2.65 -3.75
N GLU A 22 -19.29 -2.59 -2.86
CA GLU A 22 -19.12 -2.64 -1.41
C GLU A 22 -19.52 -4.01 -0.86
N GLN A 23 -19.32 -4.23 0.44
CA GLN A 23 -19.70 -5.47 1.10
C GLN A 23 -21.20 -5.76 0.91
N GLY A 24 -21.51 -6.97 0.45
CA GLY A 24 -22.88 -7.41 0.18
C GLY A 24 -23.37 -7.12 -1.24
N ASP A 25 -22.66 -6.31 -2.01
CA ASP A 25 -23.01 -6.07 -3.42
C ASP A 25 -22.84 -7.35 -4.25
N LYS A 26 -23.63 -7.42 -5.33
CA LYS A 26 -23.58 -8.53 -6.28
C LYS A 26 -22.88 -8.09 -7.55
N LEU A 27 -21.95 -8.92 -8.02
CA LEU A 27 -21.28 -8.73 -9.32
C LEU A 27 -21.33 -10.00 -10.16
N GLU A 28 -21.39 -9.82 -11.47
CA GLU A 28 -21.43 -10.90 -12.45
C GLU A 28 -20.05 -11.14 -13.03
N LEU A 29 -19.51 -12.33 -12.77
CA LEU A 29 -18.17 -12.74 -13.18
C LEU A 29 -18.25 -14.06 -13.93
N THR A 30 -17.38 -14.23 -14.91
CA THR A 30 -17.00 -15.55 -15.41
C THR A 30 -16.15 -16.28 -14.37
N ASP A 31 -16.01 -17.60 -14.52
CA ASP A 31 -15.14 -18.39 -13.63
C ASP A 31 -13.69 -17.88 -13.64
N GLU A 32 -13.19 -17.48 -14.82
CA GLU A 32 -11.84 -16.91 -14.98
C GLU A 32 -11.68 -15.53 -14.31
N GLU A 33 -12.70 -14.65 -14.41
CA GLU A 33 -12.67 -13.34 -13.73
C GLU A 33 -12.73 -13.50 -12.20
N ALA A 34 -13.49 -14.49 -11.71
CA ALA A 34 -13.59 -14.79 -10.28
C ALA A 34 -12.25 -15.27 -9.70
N GLU A 35 -11.53 -16.16 -10.40
CA GLU A 35 -10.19 -16.59 -9.97
C GLU A 35 -9.19 -15.43 -9.89
N LYS A 36 -9.27 -14.50 -10.85
CA LYS A 36 -8.38 -13.32 -10.92
C LYS A 36 -8.68 -12.23 -9.88
N ILE A 37 -9.87 -12.23 -9.27
CA ILE A 37 -10.26 -11.28 -8.21
C ILE A 37 -9.69 -11.67 -6.82
N SER A 38 -8.94 -12.77 -6.72
CA SER A 38 -8.16 -13.10 -5.52
C SER A 38 -7.20 -11.96 -5.17
N LEU A 39 -7.46 -11.22 -4.09
CA LEU A 39 -6.56 -10.18 -3.57
C LEU A 39 -5.25 -10.81 -3.10
N TYR A 40 -4.23 -10.81 -3.96
CA TYR A 40 -2.86 -11.17 -3.57
C TYR A 40 -2.26 -10.01 -2.76
N VAL A 41 -2.37 -10.09 -1.44
CA VAL A 41 -1.71 -9.15 -0.52
C VAL A 41 -0.32 -9.69 -0.22
N GLN A 42 0.71 -9.00 -0.70
CA GLN A 42 2.10 -9.31 -0.36
C GLN A 42 2.51 -8.44 0.83
N LEU A 43 3.05 -9.06 1.88
CA LEU A 43 3.67 -8.34 2.98
C LEU A 43 4.86 -7.57 2.41
N VAL A 44 4.77 -6.25 2.38
CA VAL A 44 5.95 -5.41 2.15
C VAL A 44 6.83 -5.58 3.39
N GLU A 45 8.09 -5.97 3.20
CA GLU A 45 9.06 -6.03 4.29
C GLU A 45 8.94 -4.76 5.12
N PRO A 46 8.92 -4.86 6.46
CA PRO A 46 8.87 -3.68 7.29
C PRO A 46 10.02 -2.77 6.88
N LYS A 47 9.73 -1.49 6.53
CA LYS A 47 10.78 -0.47 6.45
C LYS A 47 11.62 -0.63 7.72
N GLN A 48 12.91 -0.91 7.56
CA GLN A 48 13.82 -1.14 8.68
C GLN A 48 13.51 -0.11 9.76
N ALA A 49 13.23 -0.58 10.98
CA ALA A 49 13.00 0.30 12.10
C ALA A 49 14.23 1.21 12.20
N VAL A 50 14.01 2.53 12.04
CA VAL A 50 15.08 3.51 12.17
C VAL A 50 15.69 3.31 13.55
N THR A 51 16.96 2.90 13.60
CA THR A 51 17.61 2.64 14.87
C THR A 51 18.00 3.96 15.51
N GLU A 52 18.14 3.97 16.83
CA GLU A 52 18.60 5.14 17.57
C GLU A 52 19.98 5.63 17.07
N ALA A 53 20.79 4.72 16.51
CA ALA A 53 22.06 5.04 15.88
C ALA A 53 21.89 5.80 14.55
N ASP A 54 20.88 5.46 13.74
CA ASP A 54 20.56 6.17 12.50
C ASP A 54 20.10 7.60 12.80
N VAL A 55 19.33 7.78 13.88
CA VAL A 55 18.89 9.11 14.36
C VAL A 55 20.11 9.93 14.80
N GLN A 56 21.00 9.37 15.62
CA GLN A 56 22.20 10.08 16.08
C GLN A 56 23.15 10.44 14.93
N ALA A 57 23.30 9.56 13.93
CA ALA A 57 24.11 9.83 12.74
C ALA A 57 23.52 10.96 11.87
N ALA A 58 22.18 10.99 11.74
CA ALA A 58 21.48 12.06 11.04
C ALA A 58 21.59 13.40 11.79
N GLU A 59 21.44 13.40 13.11
CA GLU A 59 21.60 14.60 13.94
C GLU A 59 23.03 15.15 13.91
N ALA A 60 24.04 14.28 13.97
CA ALA A 60 25.44 14.67 13.83
C ALA A 60 25.73 15.30 12.46
N SER A 61 25.15 14.76 11.39
CA SER A 61 25.26 15.30 10.03
C SER A 61 24.59 16.66 9.90
N ILE A 62 23.40 16.86 10.50
CA ILE A 62 22.71 18.15 10.55
C ILE A 62 23.52 19.17 11.35
N ALA A 63 24.11 18.78 12.48
CA ALA A 63 24.94 19.65 13.31
C ALA A 63 26.21 20.10 12.58
N GLN A 64 26.88 19.20 11.84
CA GLN A 64 28.04 19.54 11.01
C GLN A 64 27.67 20.43 9.82
N ALA A 65 26.50 20.23 9.21
CA ALA A 65 26.02 21.10 8.13
C ALA A 65 25.76 22.54 8.62
N LYS A 66 25.21 22.69 9.84
CA LYS A 66 24.94 24.00 10.46
C LYS A 66 26.20 24.77 10.85
N THR A 67 27.30 24.09 11.20
CA THR A 67 28.57 24.75 11.53
C THR A 67 29.36 25.13 10.27
N LYS A 68 29.27 24.35 9.20
CA LYS A 68 29.94 24.65 7.92
C LYS A 68 29.31 25.81 7.15
N GLY A 69 28.01 26.06 7.33
CA GLY A 69 27.30 27.19 6.72
C GLY A 69 27.55 28.57 7.37
N LYS A 70 28.27 28.64 8.49
CA LYS A 70 28.48 29.90 9.25
C LYS A 70 29.87 30.54 9.09
N LYS A 71 30.70 30.03 8.17
CA LYS A 71 32.07 30.53 7.92
C LYS A 71 32.24 31.14 6.52
N GLY A 72 31.17 31.76 6.02
CA GLY A 72 31.16 32.48 4.76
C GLY A 72 30.16 33.64 4.84
N GLU A 73 30.49 34.64 5.65
CA GLU A 73 30.05 36.03 5.50
C GLU A 73 31.25 36.92 5.77
#